data_AF-A0A2I0NBH9-F1
#
_entry.id   AF-A0A2I0NBH9-F1
#
_cell.length_a   1.000
_cell.length_b   1.000
_cell.length_c   1.000
_cell.angle_alpha   90.00
_cell.angle_beta   90.00
_cell.angle_gamma   90.00
#
_symmetry.space_group_name_H-M   'P 1'
#
loop_
_entity.id
_entity.type
_entity.pdbx_description
1 polymer ?
#
loop_
_entity_poly.entity_id
_entity_poly.type
_entity_poly.pdbx_seq_one_letter_code
_entity_poly.pdbx_strand_id
1 'polypeptide(L)'
;MRRLRYLILICSLVLLSLLSLAAPKYFYGKSSWYGGRFHGRKTASGEIFDQNKLTAAHRTLPFGTVLKVTNLTNNLSVQVKI
;
A
#
# COMPACT_ATOMS: atom_id res chain seq x y z
N MET A 1 39.64 6.37 -24.20
CA MET A 1 38.19 6.46 -24.46
C MET A 1 37.36 5.24 -24.02
N ARG A 2 37.91 4.02 -23.93
CA ARG A 2 37.15 2.81 -23.54
C ARG A 2 36.72 2.78 -22.06
N ARG A 3 37.57 3.21 -21.13
CA ARG A 3 37.26 3.26 -19.67
C ARG A 3 36.10 4.20 -19.31
N LEU A 4 35.97 5.32 -20.03
CA LEU A 4 34.88 6.29 -19.81
C LEU A 4 33.52 5.72 -20.23
N ARG A 5 33.48 4.92 -21.30
CA ARG A 5 32.24 4.23 -21.75
C ARG A 5 31.73 3.22 -20.72
N TYR A 6 32.61 2.44 -20.09
CA TYR A 6 32.21 1.51 -19.04
C TYR A 6 31.66 2.21 -17.82
N LEU A 7 32.27 3.34 -17.42
CA LEU A 7 31.78 4.13 -16.29
C LEU A 7 30.38 4.70 -16.56
N ILE A 8 30.13 5.20 -17.77
CA ILE A 8 28.82 5.70 -18.19
C ILE A 8 27.79 4.56 -18.22
N LEU A 9 28.16 3.39 -18.75
CA LEU A 9 27.27 2.23 -18.80
C LEU A 9 26.90 1.74 -17.39
N ILE A 10 27.86 1.61 -16.49
CA ILE A 10 27.62 1.22 -15.10
C ILE A 10 26.73 2.26 -14.39
N CYS A 11 27.02 3.55 -14.57
CA CYS A 11 26.21 4.61 -14.00
C CYS A 11 24.76 4.59 -14.53
N SER A 12 24.57 4.36 -15.83
CA SER A 12 23.24 4.22 -16.44
C SER A 12 22.48 2.99 -15.95
N LEU A 13 23.17 1.87 -15.70
CA LEU A 13 22.59 0.64 -15.18
C LEU A 13 22.17 0.80 -13.70
N VAL A 14 23.03 1.45 -12.91
CA VAL A 14 22.74 1.78 -11.50
C VAL A 14 21.57 2.76 -11.41
N LEU A 15 21.54 3.80 -12.25
CA LEU A 15 20.45 4.77 -12.30
C LEU A 15 19.11 4.11 -12.69
N LEU A 16 19.13 3.19 -13.66
CA LEU A 16 17.94 2.44 -14.07
C LEU A 16 17.43 1.52 -12.94
N SER A 17 18.32 0.88 -12.20
CA SER A 17 17.97 0.02 -11.06
C SER A 17 17.36 0.81 -9.89
N LEU A 18 17.86 2.02 -9.62
CA LEU A 18 17.33 2.91 -8.59
C LEU A 18 15.93 3.41 -8.94
N LEU A 19 15.65 3.62 -10.23
CA LEU A 19 14.33 4.06 -10.71
C LEU A 19 13.24 3.00 -10.47
N SER A 20 13.59 1.72 -10.57
CA SER A 20 12.62 0.62 -10.35
C SER A 20 12.18 0.43 -8.90
N LEU A 21 12.96 0.87 -7.90
CA LEU A 21 12.59 0.75 -6.48
C LEU A 21 11.54 1.80 -6.05
N ALA A 22 11.36 2.87 -6.81
CA ALA A 22 10.46 3.97 -6.47
C ALA A 22 9.01 3.79 -6.98
N ALA A 23 8.72 2.69 -7.67
CA ALA A 23 7.38 2.46 -8.22
C ALA A 23 6.36 2.12 -7.12
N PRO A 24 5.16 2.71 -7.15
CA PRO A 24 4.09 2.35 -6.21
C PRO A 24 3.68 0.89 -6.40
N LYS A 25 3.57 0.16 -5.29
CA LYS A 25 3.10 -1.22 -5.29
C LYS A 25 1.58 -1.26 -5.29
N TYR A 26 1.00 -1.93 -6.27
CA TYR A 26 -0.45 -2.11 -6.39
C TYR A 26 -0.87 -3.51 -5.93
N PHE A 27 -2.06 -3.57 -5.32
CA PHE A 27 -2.73 -4.82 -4.96
C PHE A 27 -4.14 -4.81 -5.56
N TYR A 28 -4.58 -5.96 -6.05
CA TYR A 28 -5.91 -6.16 -6.61
C TYR A 28 -6.60 -7.28 -5.83
N GLY A 29 -7.88 -7.09 -5.54
CA GLY A 29 -8.65 -8.09 -4.78
C GLY A 29 -10.09 -7.65 -4.54
N LYS A 30 -10.86 -8.55 -3.94
CA LYS A 30 -12.20 -8.25 -3.44
C LYS A 30 -12.10 -7.67 -2.04
N SER A 31 -12.92 -6.66 -1.76
CA SER A 31 -13.08 -6.07 -0.43
C SER A 31 -14.48 -6.31 0.11
N SER A 32 -14.59 -6.46 1.42
CA SER A 32 -15.85 -6.48 2.18
C SER A 32 -15.74 -5.50 3.34
N TRP A 33 -16.88 -5.11 3.93
CA TRP A 33 -16.92 -4.16 5.03
C TRP A 33 -17.49 -4.82 6.30
N TYR A 34 -17.08 -4.32 7.46
CA TYR A 34 -17.60 -4.76 8.75
C TYR A 34 -18.81 -3.93 9.16
N GLY A 35 -19.92 -4.59 9.48
CA GLY A 35 -21.10 -3.94 10.03
C GLY A 35 -21.00 -3.59 11.52
N GLY A 36 -21.95 -2.79 12.00
CA GLY A 36 -21.96 -2.26 13.38
C GLY A 36 -21.94 -3.32 14.50
N ARG A 37 -22.26 -4.59 14.19
CA ARG A 37 -22.14 -5.71 15.15
C ARG A 37 -20.74 -5.84 15.77
N PHE A 38 -19.70 -5.39 15.06
CA PHE A 38 -18.32 -5.46 15.53
C PHE A 38 -17.88 -4.22 16.31
N HIS A 39 -18.66 -3.13 16.30
CA HIS A 39 -18.30 -1.87 16.94
C HIS A 39 -17.99 -2.06 18.42
N GLY A 40 -16.92 -1.42 18.90
CA GLY A 40 -16.47 -1.55 20.29
C GLY A 40 -15.65 -2.82 20.60
N ARG A 41 -15.46 -3.73 19.64
CA ARG A 41 -14.63 -4.94 19.85
C ARG A 41 -13.16 -4.67 19.55
N LYS A 42 -12.27 -5.42 20.21
CA LYS A 42 -10.83 -5.38 19.93
C LYS A 42 -10.52 -5.99 18.56
N THR A 43 -9.65 -5.33 17.79
CA THR A 43 -9.08 -5.83 16.54
C THR A 43 -7.78 -6.61 16.79
N ALA A 44 -7.22 -7.20 15.74
CA ALA A 44 -5.91 -7.85 15.79
C ALA A 44 -4.75 -6.88 16.10
N SER A 45 -4.90 -5.58 15.84
CA SER A 45 -3.93 -4.57 16.24
C SER A 45 -4.02 -4.19 17.72
N GLY A 46 -5.06 -4.64 18.43
CA GLY A 46 -5.37 -4.26 19.80
C GLY A 46 -6.19 -2.97 19.94
N GLU A 47 -6.38 -2.22 18.84
CA GLU A 47 -7.27 -1.05 18.81
C GLU A 47 -8.75 -1.49 18.93
N ILE A 48 -9.59 -0.61 19.47
CA ILE A 48 -11.04 -0.82 19.47
C ILE A 48 -11.59 -0.44 18.10
N PHE A 49 -12.34 -1.35 17.48
CA PHE A 49 -12.98 -1.11 16.20
C PHE A 49 -14.05 -0.03 16.32
N ASP A 50 -13.88 1.01 15.51
CA ASP A 50 -14.82 2.11 15.36
C ASP A 50 -15.28 2.14 13.89
N GLN A 51 -16.58 2.00 13.67
CA GLN A 51 -17.17 1.93 12.34
C GLN A 51 -17.11 3.28 11.61
N ASN A 52 -16.90 4.37 12.35
CA ASN A 52 -16.79 5.72 11.80
C ASN A 52 -15.35 6.07 11.38
N LYS A 53 -14.37 5.22 11.72
CA LYS A 53 -12.97 5.42 11.34
C LYS A 53 -12.67 4.77 10.00
N LEU A 54 -11.76 5.38 9.25
CA LEU A 54 -11.24 4.85 8.00
C LEU A 54 -10.14 3.83 8.28
N THR A 55 -10.54 2.64 8.73
CA THR A 55 -9.64 1.50 8.96
C THR A 55 -9.99 0.33 8.07
N ALA A 56 -9.01 -0.52 7.78
CA ALA A 56 -9.18 -1.73 6.99
C ALA A 56 -8.37 -2.88 7.57
N ALA A 57 -8.77 -4.12 7.30
CA ALA A 57 -8.00 -5.29 7.71
C ALA A 57 -7.23 -5.85 6.50
N HIS A 58 -5.93 -6.13 6.69
CA HIS A 58 -5.12 -6.81 5.68
C HIS A 58 -4.27 -7.92 6.32
N ARG A 59 -4.10 -9.04 5.62
CA ARG A 59 -3.50 -10.26 6.19
C ARG A 59 -2.00 -10.14 6.46
N THR A 60 -1.28 -9.39 5.64
CA THR A 60 0.20 -9.37 5.63
C THR A 60 0.82 -7.99 5.74
N LEU A 61 0.01 -6.92 5.69
CA LEU A 61 0.56 -5.58 5.77
C LEU A 61 0.75 -5.22 7.25
N PRO A 62 1.83 -4.51 7.61
CA PRO A 62 2.02 -4.05 8.98
C PRO A 62 0.89 -3.12 9.42
N PHE A 63 0.54 -3.18 10.71
CA PHE A 63 -0.39 -2.21 11.31
C PHE A 63 0.17 -0.79 11.20
N GLY A 64 -0.71 0.18 10.98
CA GLY A 64 -0.36 1.58 10.71
C GLY A 64 -0.06 1.88 9.24
N THR A 65 -0.02 0.88 8.36
CA THR A 65 0.12 1.11 6.92
C THR A 65 -1.08 1.90 6.40
N VAL A 66 -0.83 2.99 5.66
CA VAL A 66 -1.87 3.76 4.99
C VAL A 66 -1.98 3.30 3.54
N LEU A 67 -3.20 2.94 3.12
CA LEU A 67 -3.50 2.52 1.75
C LEU A 67 -4.49 3.47 1.11
N LYS A 68 -4.29 3.77 -0.18
CA LYS A 68 -5.34 4.30 -1.05
C LYS A 68 -6.09 3.12 -1.68
N VAL A 69 -7.35 2.95 -1.32
CA VAL A 69 -8.23 1.93 -1.89
C VAL A 69 -9.08 2.60 -2.95
N THR A 70 -9.09 2.03 -4.17
CA THR A 70 -9.91 2.50 -5.29
C THR A 70 -10.97 1.46 -5.62
N ASN A 71 -12.24 1.88 -5.66
CA ASN A 71 -13.31 1.05 -6.19
C ASN A 71 -13.31 1.14 -7.71
N LEU A 72 -12.99 0.03 -8.39
CA LEU A 72 -12.84 -0.01 -9.84
C LEU A 72 -14.17 0.16 -10.60
N THR A 73 -15.33 0.00 -9.93
CA THR A 73 -16.65 0.17 -10.56
C THR A 73 -17.00 1.64 -10.76
N ASN A 74 -16.58 2.52 -9.85
CA ASN A 74 -16.93 3.94 -9.87
C ASN A 74 -15.73 4.89 -9.80
N ASN A 75 -14.51 4.36 -9.79
CA ASN A 75 -13.25 5.10 -9.69
C ASN A 75 -13.10 6.00 -8.45
N LEU A 76 -13.97 5.86 -7.45
CA LEU A 76 -13.82 6.57 -6.18
C LEU A 76 -12.74 5.92 -5.32
N SER A 77 -12.04 6.74 -4.55
CA SER A 77 -10.95 6.29 -3.69
C SER A 77 -10.98 6.88 -2.30
N VAL A 78 -10.52 6.11 -1.33
CA VAL A 78 -10.41 6.52 0.07
C VAL A 78 -9.08 6.08 0.66
N GLN A 79 -8.55 6.84 1.61
CA GLN A 79 -7.37 6.45 2.39
C GLN A 79 -7.80 5.74 3.67
N VAL A 80 -7.20 4.59 3.95
CA VAL A 80 -7.50 3.77 5.13
C VAL A 80 -6.22 3.34 5.83
N LYS A 81 -6.29 3.15 7.15
CA LYS A 81 -5.21 2.62 7.98
C LYS A 81 -5.44 1.13 8.26
N ILE A 82 -4.40 0.30 8.09
CA ILE A 82 -4.39 -1.11 8.50
C ILE A 82 -4.22 -1.25 10.01
#